data_AF-A0AAW0W096-F1
#
_entry.id   AF-A0AAW0W096-F1
#
_cell.length_a   1.000
_cell.length_b   1.000
_cell.length_c   1.000
_cell.angle_alpha   90.00
_cell.angle_beta   90.00
_cell.angle_gamma   90.00
#
_symmetry.space_group_name_H-M   'P 1'
#
loop_
_entity.id
_entity.type
_entity.pdbx_description
1 polymer ?
#
loop_
_entity_poly.entity_id
_entity_poly.type
_entity_poly.pdbx_seq_one_letter_code
_entity_poly.pdbx_strand_id
1 'polypeptide(L)'
;IARVIAGFINSGRPFTVNENYVESCMALLPHLRPSEVGIFFTSDGTGLIELLDVLARYNHRCTHLDLKHHYLHDVTTTTSDDILQHVQPRSHLVAFRGHLSAESLSLLPPSLESLCLAVNNEDHARRLLPLLNATLTSNFSK
;
A
#
# COMPACT_ATOMS: atom_id res chain seq x y z
N ILE A 1 7.36 20.70 -10.52
CA ILE A 1 6.96 19.50 -9.74
C ILE A 1 5.49 19.56 -9.35
N ALA A 2 5.01 20.57 -8.61
CA ALA A 2 3.57 20.76 -8.35
C ALA A 2 2.69 20.80 -9.62
N ARG A 3 3.16 21.43 -10.72
CA ARG A 3 2.48 21.41 -12.03
C ARG A 3 2.39 20.03 -12.68
N VAL A 4 3.33 19.12 -12.40
CA VAL A 4 3.34 17.76 -12.97
C VAL A 4 2.35 16.88 -12.21
N ILE A 5 2.35 16.97 -10.88
CA ILE A 5 1.39 16.28 -10.00
C ILE A 5 -0.03 16.77 -10.29
N ALA A 6 -0.25 18.08 -10.37
CA ALA A 6 -1.55 18.65 -10.76
C ALA A 6 -1.97 18.26 -12.19
N GLY A 7 -1.02 18.10 -13.11
CA GLY A 7 -1.28 17.67 -14.49
C GLY A 7 -1.75 16.22 -14.60
N PHE A 8 -1.13 15.30 -13.86
CA PHE A 8 -1.60 13.92 -13.78
C PHE A 8 -2.96 13.82 -13.10
N ILE A 9 -3.18 14.59 -12.03
CA ILE A 9 -4.40 14.48 -11.24
C ILE A 9 -5.61 15.09 -11.94
N ASN A 10 -5.44 16.20 -12.68
CA ASN A 10 -6.51 16.77 -13.50
C ASN A 10 -6.89 15.90 -14.71
N SER A 11 -6.07 14.90 -15.06
CA SER A 11 -6.39 13.94 -16.13
C SER A 11 -7.30 12.79 -15.67
N GLY A 12 -7.61 12.71 -14.37
CA GLY A 12 -8.40 11.61 -13.79
C GLY A 12 -7.68 10.26 -13.80
N ARG A 13 -6.38 10.23 -14.13
CA ARG A 13 -5.59 9.01 -14.17
C ARG A 13 -4.96 8.72 -12.81
N PRO A 14 -4.76 7.44 -12.47
CA PRO A 14 -3.95 7.07 -11.31
C PRO A 14 -2.57 7.73 -11.40
N PHE A 15 -2.05 8.15 -10.25
CA PHE A 15 -0.68 8.67 -10.16
C PHE A 15 0.08 8.00 -9.04
N THR A 16 1.41 7.99 -9.16
CA THR A 16 2.30 7.33 -8.19
C THR A 16 3.03 8.35 -7.33
N VAL A 17 3.03 8.11 -6.02
CA VAL A 17 3.79 8.88 -5.02
C VAL A 17 4.98 8.04 -4.55
N ASN A 18 6.14 8.68 -4.41
CA ASN A 18 7.29 8.12 -3.74
C ASN A 18 7.71 8.98 -2.54
N GLU A 19 8.65 8.48 -1.74
CA GLU A 19 9.12 9.14 -0.52
C GLU A 19 9.53 10.61 -0.69
N ASN A 20 10.07 10.99 -1.84
CA ASN A 20 10.52 12.37 -2.10
C ASN A 20 9.37 13.36 -2.31
N TYR A 21 8.14 12.87 -2.49
CA TYR A 21 6.99 13.70 -2.86
C TYR A 21 5.87 13.66 -1.83
N VAL A 22 6.07 13.03 -0.68
CA VAL A 22 5.04 12.85 0.37
C VAL A 22 4.45 14.18 0.82
N GLU A 23 5.29 15.11 1.29
CA GLU A 23 4.86 16.44 1.75
C GLU A 23 4.12 17.22 0.66
N SER A 24 4.68 17.21 -0.56
CA SER A 24 4.07 17.88 -1.70
C SER A 24 2.71 17.29 -2.07
N CYS A 25 2.57 15.96 -1.99
CA CYS A 25 1.30 15.29 -2.24
C CYS A 25 0.28 15.62 -1.16
N MET A 26 0.66 15.53 0.12
CA MET A 26 -0.24 15.88 1.23
C MET A 26 -0.74 17.33 1.15
N ALA A 27 0.10 18.27 0.73
CA ALA A 27 -0.30 19.66 0.53
C ALA A 27 -1.27 19.86 -0.65
N LEU A 28 -1.20 19.00 -1.67
CA LEU A 28 -2.01 19.14 -2.89
C LEU A 28 -3.35 18.40 -2.81
N LEU A 29 -3.40 17.20 -2.22
CA LEU A 29 -4.59 16.35 -2.15
C LEU A 29 -5.88 17.08 -1.71
N PRO A 30 -5.88 17.97 -0.69
CA PRO A 30 -7.07 18.72 -0.28
C PRO A 30 -7.73 19.57 -1.38
N HIS A 31 -6.95 19.96 -2.40
CA HIS A 31 -7.38 20.86 -3.47
C HIS A 31 -7.74 20.12 -4.75
N LEU A 32 -7.72 18.80 -4.73
CA LEU A 32 -7.89 17.94 -5.89
C LEU A 32 -9.21 17.18 -5.82
N ARG A 33 -9.67 16.73 -6.98
CA ARG A 33 -10.80 15.80 -7.02
C ARG A 33 -10.34 14.43 -6.51
N PRO A 34 -11.23 13.64 -5.87
CA PRO A 34 -10.97 12.25 -5.54
C PRO A 34 -10.32 11.48 -6.68
N SER A 35 -9.24 10.77 -6.38
CA SER A 35 -8.41 10.08 -7.37
C SER A 35 -7.81 8.80 -6.80
N GLU A 36 -7.27 7.98 -7.69
CA GLU A 36 -6.55 6.76 -7.35
C GLU A 36 -5.06 7.03 -7.25
N VAL A 37 -4.42 6.48 -6.21
CA VAL A 37 -3.04 6.76 -5.86
C VAL A 37 -2.29 5.45 -5.67
N GLY A 38 -1.22 5.29 -6.44
CA GLY A 38 -0.19 4.28 -6.19
C GLY A 38 0.89 4.85 -5.28
N ILE A 39 1.40 4.04 -4.36
CA ILE A 39 2.45 4.44 -3.44
C ILE A 39 3.62 3.46 -3.61
N PHE A 40 4.81 4.01 -3.87
CA PHE A 40 6.03 3.25 -4.08
C PHE A 40 7.15 3.83 -3.22
N PHE A 41 7.56 3.09 -2.20
CA PHE A 41 8.52 3.53 -1.20
C PHE A 41 9.71 2.54 -1.19
N THR A 42 10.92 3.09 -1.29
CA THR A 42 12.18 2.33 -1.25
C THR A 42 12.92 2.45 0.07
N SER A 43 12.44 3.34 0.95
CA SER A 43 12.92 3.59 2.31
C SER A 43 11.88 3.19 3.38
N ASP A 44 12.23 3.39 4.66
CA ASP A 44 11.44 3.14 5.88
C ASP A 44 10.12 3.92 5.97
N GLY A 45 9.85 4.79 4.99
CA GLY A 45 8.53 5.33 4.74
C GLY A 45 8.04 6.36 5.73
N THR A 46 8.95 7.24 6.14
CA THR A 46 8.63 8.49 6.83
C THR A 46 7.48 9.22 6.11
N GLY A 47 6.41 9.55 6.84
CA GLY A 47 5.25 10.26 6.31
C GLY A 47 4.20 9.39 5.60
N LEU A 48 4.38 8.07 5.51
CA LEU A 48 3.44 7.18 4.81
C LEU A 48 2.10 7.11 5.52
N ILE A 49 2.09 6.95 6.84
CA ILE A 49 0.84 6.86 7.61
C ILE A 49 0.07 8.18 7.50
N GLU A 50 0.75 9.31 7.63
CA GLU A 50 0.16 10.64 7.45
C GLU A 50 -0.40 10.82 6.04
N LEU A 51 0.30 10.34 5.01
CA LEU A 51 -0.19 10.35 3.64
C LEU A 51 -1.47 9.53 3.50
N LEU A 52 -1.52 8.33 4.08
CA LEU A 52 -2.71 7.47 4.05
C LEU A 52 -3.91 8.12 4.74
N ASP A 53 -3.69 8.78 5.88
CA ASP A 53 -4.71 9.55 6.59
C ASP A 53 -5.25 10.69 5.73
N VAL A 54 -4.36 11.42 5.04
CA VAL A 54 -4.76 12.50 4.12
C VAL A 54 -5.57 11.93 2.95
N LEU A 55 -5.15 10.82 2.35
CA LEU A 55 -5.91 10.17 1.28
C LEU A 55 -7.33 9.82 1.76
N ALA A 56 -7.45 9.19 2.93
CA ALA A 56 -8.73 8.80 3.52
C ALA A 56 -9.62 10.02 3.87
N ARG A 57 -9.02 11.10 4.38
CA ARG A 57 -9.71 12.34 4.75
C ARG A 57 -10.31 13.07 3.55
N TYR A 58 -9.61 13.06 2.41
CA TYR A 58 -10.05 13.75 1.18
C TYR A 58 -10.62 12.79 0.12
N ASN A 59 -10.97 11.56 0.54
CA ASN A 59 -11.65 10.56 -0.29
C ASN A 59 -10.86 10.10 -1.53
N HIS A 60 -9.53 10.14 -1.46
CA HIS A 60 -8.66 9.48 -2.43
C HIS A 60 -8.51 8.00 -2.07
N ARG A 61 -8.27 7.16 -3.08
CA ARG A 61 -8.15 5.71 -2.91
C ARG A 61 -6.73 5.27 -3.19
N CYS A 62 -6.10 4.62 -2.21
CA CYS A 62 -4.85 3.90 -2.45
C CYS A 62 -5.17 2.59 -3.20
N THR A 63 -4.54 2.37 -4.35
CA THR A 63 -4.75 1.17 -5.18
C THR A 63 -3.52 0.29 -5.29
N HIS A 64 -2.32 0.85 -5.07
CA HIS A 64 -1.06 0.11 -5.13
C HIS A 64 -0.17 0.50 -3.95
N LEU A 65 0.39 -0.48 -3.25
CA LEU A 65 1.40 -0.29 -2.20
C LEU A 65 2.62 -1.17 -2.49
N ASP A 66 3.75 -0.54 -2.78
CA ASP A 66 5.04 -1.22 -2.89
C ASP A 66 6.01 -0.67 -1.84
N LEU A 67 6.26 -1.48 -0.82
CA LEU A 67 7.12 -1.18 0.32
C LEU A 67 8.44 -1.96 0.15
N LYS A 68 9.26 -1.50 -0.79
CA LYS A 68 10.49 -2.20 -1.19
C LYS A 68 11.54 -2.23 -0.07
N HIS A 69 11.59 -1.23 0.81
CA HIS A 69 12.48 -1.28 1.96
C HIS A 69 12.16 -2.46 2.87
N HIS A 70 10.87 -2.63 3.14
CA HIS A 70 10.38 -3.72 3.96
C HIS A 70 10.69 -5.04 3.26
N TYR A 71 10.62 -5.12 1.94
CA TYR A 71 11.05 -6.33 1.22
C TYR A 71 12.51 -6.77 1.49
N LEU A 72 13.43 -5.84 1.77
CA LEU A 72 14.87 -6.10 1.82
C LEU A 72 15.46 -6.14 3.23
N HIS A 73 14.79 -5.56 4.22
CA HIS A 73 15.32 -5.36 5.56
C HIS A 73 14.29 -5.71 6.63
N ASP A 74 14.75 -6.25 7.75
CA ASP A 74 13.91 -6.50 8.93
C ASP A 74 13.71 -5.17 9.66
N VAL A 75 12.49 -4.61 9.59
CA VAL A 75 12.19 -3.25 10.05
C VAL A 75 11.61 -3.27 11.44
N THR A 76 12.16 -2.44 12.33
CA THR A 76 11.83 -2.44 13.76
C THR A 76 10.83 -1.37 14.18
N THR A 77 10.49 -0.43 13.29
CA THR A 77 9.70 0.77 13.61
C THR A 77 8.25 0.68 13.12
N THR A 78 8.01 0.79 11.82
CA THR A 78 6.68 0.73 11.21
C THR A 78 6.62 -0.49 10.31
N THR A 79 5.82 -1.47 10.69
CA THR A 79 5.73 -2.70 9.91
C THR A 79 4.75 -2.55 8.74
N SER A 80 4.93 -3.37 7.72
CA SER A 80 3.96 -3.48 6.64
C SER A 80 2.56 -3.89 7.11
N ASP A 81 2.44 -4.60 8.24
CA ASP A 81 1.16 -4.93 8.88
C ASP A 81 0.44 -3.67 9.35
N ASP A 82 1.14 -2.78 10.05
CA ASP A 82 0.59 -1.52 10.55
C ASP A 82 0.07 -0.67 9.38
N ILE A 83 0.87 -0.59 8.30
CA ILE A 83 0.50 0.15 7.09
C ILE A 83 -0.75 -0.45 6.45
N LEU A 84 -0.83 -1.78 6.34
CA LEU A 84 -1.98 -2.46 5.74
C LEU A 84 -3.28 -2.14 6.50
N GLN A 85 -3.25 -2.14 7.84
CA GLN A 85 -4.42 -1.82 8.67
C GLN A 85 -4.96 -0.41 8.44
N HIS A 86 -4.10 0.57 8.13
CA HIS A 86 -4.51 1.94 7.84
C HIS A 86 -5.16 2.09 6.46
N VAL A 87 -4.80 1.23 5.51
CA VAL A 87 -5.28 1.28 4.12
C VAL A 87 -6.66 0.63 3.99
N GLN A 88 -6.86 -0.48 4.71
CA GLN A 88 -8.03 -1.37 4.65
C GLN A 88 -9.42 -0.72 4.69
N PRO A 89 -9.75 0.27 5.54
CA PRO A 89 -11.14 0.64 5.76
C PRO A 89 -11.81 1.30 4.55
N ARG A 90 -11.02 1.78 3.57
CA ARG A 90 -11.50 2.60 2.44
C ARG A 90 -10.76 2.38 1.11
N SER A 91 -9.74 1.53 1.07
CA SER A 91 -8.94 1.29 -0.13
C SER A 91 -9.56 0.27 -1.07
N HIS A 92 -9.39 0.49 -2.38
CA HIS A 92 -9.51 -0.54 -3.41
C HIS A 92 -8.10 -1.02 -3.75
N LEU A 93 -7.44 -1.66 -2.78
CA LEU A 93 -6.05 -2.06 -2.92
C LEU A 93 -5.97 -3.26 -3.88
N VAL A 94 -5.41 -3.02 -5.07
CA VAL A 94 -5.28 -3.99 -6.16
C VAL A 94 -3.93 -4.71 -6.10
N ALA A 95 -2.87 -4.01 -5.68
CA ALA A 95 -1.54 -4.61 -5.57
C ALA A 95 -0.85 -4.27 -4.24
N PHE A 96 -0.23 -5.28 -3.63
CA PHE A 96 0.56 -5.13 -2.41
C PHE A 96 1.91 -5.87 -2.52
N ARG A 97 2.99 -5.17 -2.15
CA ARG A 97 4.33 -5.74 -1.97
C ARG A 97 4.98 -5.30 -0.66
N GLY A 98 5.43 -6.26 0.14
CA GLY A 98 6.08 -6.00 1.43
C GLY A 98 6.25 -7.26 2.28
N HIS A 99 6.43 -7.10 3.58
CA HIS A 99 6.27 -8.19 4.55
C HIS A 99 4.84 -8.25 5.04
N LEU A 100 4.34 -9.42 5.43
CA LEU A 100 3.12 -9.51 6.23
C LEU A 100 3.23 -10.65 7.23
N SER A 101 2.69 -10.47 8.42
CA SER A 101 2.44 -11.58 9.33
C SER A 101 1.33 -12.50 8.81
N ALA A 102 1.26 -13.71 9.40
CA ALA A 102 0.20 -14.67 9.12
C ALA A 102 -1.19 -14.10 9.46
N GLU A 103 -1.28 -13.33 10.54
CA GLU A 103 -2.48 -12.65 11.00
C GLU A 103 -2.94 -11.60 9.98
N SER A 104 -2.03 -10.74 9.52
CA SER A 104 -2.35 -9.67 8.56
C SER A 104 -2.70 -10.19 7.16
N LEU A 105 -2.24 -11.40 6.80
CA LEU A 105 -2.65 -12.05 5.55
C LEU A 105 -4.17 -12.26 5.47
N SER A 106 -4.80 -12.56 6.61
CA SER A 106 -6.26 -12.74 6.68
C SER A 106 -7.06 -11.46 6.48
N LEU A 107 -6.40 -10.31 6.63
CA LEU A 107 -7.02 -9.01 6.47
C LEU A 107 -7.09 -8.59 5.00
N LEU A 108 -6.24 -9.12 4.11
CA LEU A 108 -6.13 -8.67 2.73
C LEU A 108 -7.48 -8.44 2.03
N PRO A 109 -7.68 -7.29 1.36
CA PRO A 109 -8.99 -6.94 0.85
C PRO A 109 -9.34 -7.82 -0.37
N PRO A 110 -10.63 -8.07 -0.63
CA PRO A 110 -11.08 -8.90 -1.75
C PRO A 110 -10.81 -8.28 -3.13
N SER A 111 -10.38 -7.01 -3.17
CA SER A 111 -9.97 -6.31 -4.40
C SER A 111 -8.53 -6.59 -4.81
N LEU A 112 -7.77 -7.34 -4.00
CA LEU A 112 -6.37 -7.60 -4.25
C LEU A 112 -6.20 -8.61 -5.41
N GLU A 113 -5.55 -8.16 -6.47
CA GLU A 113 -5.24 -8.95 -7.67
C GLU A 113 -3.76 -9.39 -7.70
N SER A 114 -2.87 -8.63 -7.05
CA SER A 114 -1.44 -8.92 -7.01
C SER A 114 -0.87 -8.85 -5.59
N LEU A 115 -0.21 -9.93 -5.18
CA LEU A 115 0.43 -10.05 -3.87
C LEU A 115 1.87 -10.53 -4.02
N CYS A 116 2.83 -9.77 -3.48
CA CYS A 116 4.24 -10.14 -3.43
C CYS A 116 4.77 -10.01 -2.01
N LEU A 117 5.08 -11.12 -1.37
CA LEU A 117 5.58 -11.14 0.01
C LEU A 117 7.06 -11.44 0.05
N ALA A 118 7.79 -10.66 0.84
CA ALA A 118 9.10 -11.07 1.35
C ALA A 118 8.91 -11.99 2.56
N VAL A 119 9.87 -12.89 2.77
CA VAL A 119 9.90 -13.81 3.90
C VAL A 119 11.23 -13.68 4.63
N ASN A 120 11.16 -13.37 5.93
CA ASN A 120 12.35 -13.23 6.78
C ASN A 120 13.13 -14.53 6.98
N ASN A 121 12.46 -15.69 7.02
CA ASN A 121 13.08 -17.00 7.25
C ASN A 121 12.14 -18.16 6.89
N GLU A 122 12.64 -19.40 7.00
CA GLU A 122 11.86 -20.61 6.71
C GLU A 122 10.62 -20.77 7.59
N ASP A 123 10.72 -20.45 8.88
CA ASP A 123 9.58 -20.58 9.81
C ASP A 123 8.47 -19.59 9.48
N HIS A 124 8.84 -18.40 9.01
CA HIS A 124 7.90 -17.42 8.48
C HIS A 124 7.22 -17.95 7.21
N ALA A 125 7.97 -18.49 6.26
CA ALA A 125 7.42 -19.09 5.05
C ALA A 125 6.47 -20.26 5.35
N ARG A 126 6.84 -21.15 6.28
CA ARG A 126 5.99 -22.30 6.69
C ARG A 126 4.66 -21.87 7.28
N ARG A 127 4.60 -20.73 7.97
CA ARG A 127 3.36 -20.16 8.51
C ARG A 127 2.50 -19.49 7.44
N LEU A 128 3.12 -18.81 6.47
CA LEU A 128 2.39 -18.10 5.41
C LEU A 128 1.82 -19.02 4.32
N LEU A 129 2.54 -20.06 3.91
CA LEU A 129 2.16 -20.90 2.76
C LEU A 129 0.75 -21.52 2.86
N PRO A 130 0.32 -22.11 3.99
CA PRO A 130 -1.03 -22.67 4.11
C PRO A 130 -2.12 -21.61 3.99
N LEU A 131 -1.87 -20.42 4.55
CA LEU A 131 -2.81 -19.30 4.53
C LEU A 131 -2.91 -18.68 3.14
N LEU A 132 -1.78 -18.51 2.44
CA LEU A 132 -1.76 -18.07 1.05
C LEU A 132 -2.58 -18.99 0.16
N ASN A 133 -2.45 -20.31 0.30
CA ASN A 133 -3.29 -21.25 -0.43
C ASN A 133 -4.78 -21.04 -0.14
N ALA A 134 -5.16 -20.84 1.12
CA ALA A 134 -6.55 -20.57 1.47
C ALA A 134 -7.07 -19.25 0.87
N THR A 135 -6.30 -18.17 0.98
CA THR A 135 -6.65 -16.83 0.46
C THR A 135 -6.70 -16.80 -1.08
N LEU A 136 -5.79 -17.51 -1.75
CA LEU A 136 -5.78 -17.61 -3.21
C LEU A 136 -7.01 -18.39 -3.72
N THR A 137 -7.37 -19.46 -3.03
CA THR A 137 -8.56 -20.25 -3.39
C THR A 137 -9.85 -19.45 -3.19
N SER A 138 -9.92 -18.56 -2.20
CA SER A 138 -11.11 -17.74 -1.95
C SER A 138 -11.23 -16.50 -2.86
N ASN A 139 -10.12 -15.86 -3.22
CA ASN A 139 -10.13 -14.58 -3.95
C ASN A 139 -9.95 -14.73 -5.47
N PHE A 140 -9.30 -15.79 -5.97
CA PHE A 140 -8.98 -15.97 -7.39
C PHE A 140 -9.75 -17.10 -8.11
N SER A 141 -10.74 -17.71 -7.44
CA SER A 141 -11.58 -18.77 -8.03
C SER A 141 -12.89 -18.24 -8.65
N LYS A 142 -12.93 -16.98 -9.06
CA LYS A 142 -14.08 -16.37 -9.74
C LYS A 142 -13.73 -15.98 -11.17
#